data_AF-A0AAU2UXS6-F1
#
_entry.id   AF-A0AAU2UXS6-F1
#
_cell.length_a   1.000
_cell.length_b   1.000
_cell.length_c   1.000
_cell.angle_alpha   90.00
_cell.angle_beta   90.00
_cell.angle_gamma   90.00
#
_symmetry.space_group_name_H-M   'P 1'
#
loop_
_entity.id
_entity.type
_entity.pdbx_description
1 polymer ?
#
loop_
_entity_poly.entity_id
_entity_poly.type
_entity_poly.pdbx_seq_one_letter_code
_entity_poly.pdbx_strand_id
1 'polypeptide(L)'
;MDEFQRSWLLAQLGPDTDPADLERRLFRLRSARAVALEVLGERRAKLLADPLKVTVDGVVTMDLRENLRGIERQIEQVRQAPAPDDPGDGEGEGEAAMEVTWLVPARRYR
;
A
#
# COMPACT_ATOMS: atom_id res chain seq x y z
N MET A 1 -11.59 7.80 -8.92
CA MET A 1 -10.46 7.83 -7.97
C MET A 1 -10.21 9.28 -7.63
N ASP A 2 -9.99 9.61 -6.37
CA ASP A 2 -9.64 10.99 -6.02
C ASP A 2 -8.16 11.31 -6.32
N GLU A 3 -7.79 12.58 -6.24
CA GLU A 3 -6.43 13.05 -6.56
C GLU A 3 -5.38 12.51 -5.57
N PHE A 4 -5.75 12.33 -4.30
CA PHE A 4 -4.84 11.86 -3.27
C PHE A 4 -4.51 10.37 -3.46
N GLN A 5 -5.53 9.54 -3.70
CA GLN A 5 -5.40 8.15 -4.11
C GLN A 5 -4.54 8.00 -5.37
N ARG A 6 -4.78 8.83 -6.38
CA ARG A 6 -4.00 8.83 -7.61
C ARG A 6 -2.53 9.11 -7.34
N SER A 7 -2.25 10.17 -6.61
CA SER A 7 -0.89 10.63 -6.32
C SER A 7 -0.14 9.61 -5.48
N TRP A 8 -0.81 9.04 -4.49
CA TRP A 8 -0.26 7.96 -3.67
C TRP A 8 0.07 6.72 -4.52
N LEU A 9 -0.84 6.28 -5.39
CA LEU A 9 -0.60 5.14 -6.28
C LEU A 9 0.56 5.40 -7.24
N LEU A 10 0.67 6.59 -7.83
CA LEU A 10 1.79 6.94 -8.71
C LEU A 10 3.12 7.03 -7.95
N ALA A 11 3.11 7.45 -6.69
CA ALA A 11 4.31 7.41 -5.84
C ALA A 11 4.77 5.97 -5.57
N GLN A 12 3.85 5.02 -5.41
CA GLN A 12 4.17 3.61 -5.21
C GLN A 12 4.49 2.86 -6.51
N LEU A 13 3.91 3.24 -7.66
CA LEU A 13 3.99 2.45 -8.89
C LEU A 13 4.85 3.10 -9.98
N GLY A 14 5.20 4.37 -9.83
CA GLY A 14 5.88 5.17 -10.83
C GLY A 14 4.91 5.87 -11.81
N PRO A 15 5.37 6.96 -12.46
CA PRO A 15 4.54 7.86 -13.26
C PRO A 15 4.00 7.23 -14.55
N ASP A 16 4.65 6.18 -15.06
CA ASP A 16 4.28 5.52 -16.32
C ASP A 16 3.07 4.57 -16.17
N THR A 17 2.50 4.46 -14.97
CA THR A 17 1.35 3.59 -14.72
C THR A 17 0.07 4.23 -15.25
N ASP A 18 -0.68 3.48 -16.08
CA ASP A 18 -1.91 3.99 -16.71
C ASP A 18 -2.99 4.33 -15.65
N PRO A 19 -3.39 5.62 -15.53
CA PRO A 19 -4.39 6.02 -14.56
C PRO A 19 -5.76 5.38 -14.82
N ALA A 20 -6.13 5.09 -16.07
CA ALA A 20 -7.42 4.45 -16.36
C ALA A 20 -7.45 3.01 -15.85
N ASP A 21 -6.32 2.29 -15.93
CA ASP A 21 -6.20 0.96 -15.35
C ASP A 21 -6.31 0.99 -13.82
N LEU A 22 -5.62 1.95 -13.18
CA LEU A 22 -5.70 2.16 -11.74
C LEU A 22 -7.13 2.43 -11.26
N GLU A 23 -7.88 3.25 -11.99
CA GLU A 23 -9.29 3.52 -11.66
C GLU A 23 -10.17 2.27 -11.73
N ARG A 24 -9.99 1.44 -12.76
CA ARG A 24 -10.72 0.17 -12.89
C ARG A 24 -10.39 -0.79 -11.76
N ARG A 25 -9.11 -0.93 -11.41
CA ARG A 25 -8.68 -1.78 -10.29
C ARG A 25 -9.19 -1.27 -8.96
N LEU A 26 -9.15 0.05 -8.72
CA LEU A 26 -9.66 0.65 -7.50
C LEU A 26 -11.18 0.46 -7.37
N PHE A 27 -11.92 0.56 -8.47
CA PHE A 27 -13.35 0.27 -8.47
C PHE A 27 -13.65 -1.19 -8.07
N ARG A 28 -12.82 -2.15 -8.51
CA ARG A 28 -12.97 -3.57 -8.16
C ARG A 28 -12.52 -3.89 -6.74
N LEU A 29 -11.33 -3.41 -6.35
CA LEU A 29 -10.65 -3.79 -5.12
C LEU A 29 -11.04 -2.93 -3.91
N ARG A 30 -11.61 -1.74 -4.15
CA ARG A 30 -12.05 -0.78 -3.13
C ARG A 30 -10.96 -0.37 -2.12
N SER A 31 -9.68 -0.61 -2.43
CA SER A 31 -8.54 -0.23 -1.61
C SER A 31 -7.34 0.16 -2.49
N ALA A 32 -6.76 1.33 -2.27
CA ALA A 32 -5.56 1.83 -2.93
C ALA A 32 -4.36 0.96 -2.58
N ARG A 33 -4.24 0.53 -1.32
CA ARG A 33 -3.22 -0.47 -0.91
C ARG A 33 -3.36 -1.74 -1.72
N ALA A 34 -4.57 -2.29 -1.83
CA ALA A 34 -4.80 -3.52 -2.58
C ALA A 34 -4.42 -3.37 -4.06
N VAL A 35 -4.76 -2.23 -4.69
CA VAL A 35 -4.36 -1.92 -6.08
C VAL A 35 -2.84 -1.90 -6.23
N ALA A 36 -2.12 -1.19 -5.35
CA ALA A 36 -0.66 -1.13 -5.40
C ALA A 36 -0.03 -2.52 -5.26
N LEU A 37 -0.51 -3.32 -4.32
CA LEU A 37 -0.02 -4.68 -4.09
C LEU A 37 -0.31 -5.61 -5.29
N GLU A 38 -1.46 -5.46 -5.94
CA GLU A 38 -1.79 -6.24 -7.14
C GLU A 38 -0.82 -5.92 -8.29
N VAL A 39 -0.59 -4.64 -8.58
CA VAL A 39 0.31 -4.21 -9.67
C VAL A 39 1.77 -4.61 -9.38
N LEU A 40 2.25 -4.44 -8.15
CA LEU A 40 3.60 -4.87 -7.77
C LEU A 40 3.74 -6.39 -7.80
N GLY A 41 2.70 -7.12 -7.42
CA GLY A 41 2.62 -8.57 -7.54
C GLY A 41 2.73 -9.05 -8.98
N GLU A 42 2.03 -8.40 -9.91
CA GLU A 42 2.12 -8.68 -11.36
C GLU A 42 3.51 -8.40 -11.91
N ARG A 43 4.14 -7.28 -11.51
CA ARG A 43 5.53 -6.96 -11.91
C ARG A 43 6.52 -8.00 -11.41
N ARG A 44 6.35 -8.45 -10.16
CA ARG A 44 7.17 -9.54 -9.58
C ARG A 44 6.98 -10.84 -10.35
N ALA A 45 5.72 -11.23 -10.62
CA ALA A 45 5.42 -12.44 -11.38
C ALA A 45 6.03 -12.39 -12.78
N LYS A 46 5.97 -11.23 -13.45
CA LYS A 46 6.58 -11.01 -14.76
C LYS A 46 8.10 -11.19 -14.72
N LEU A 47 8.80 -10.62 -13.74
CA LEU A 47 10.25 -10.81 -13.61
C LEU A 47 10.64 -12.27 -13.33
N LEU A 48 9.82 -13.00 -12.57
CA LEU A 48 10.07 -14.41 -12.26
C LEU A 48 9.78 -15.34 -13.45
N ALA A 49 9.03 -14.89 -14.44
CA ALA A 49 8.78 -15.65 -15.66
C ALA A 49 10.03 -15.70 -16.58
N ASP A 50 10.92 -14.71 -16.46
CA ASP A 50 12.15 -14.61 -17.24
C ASP A 50 13.39 -15.07 -16.44
N PRO A 51 14.46 -15.54 -17.10
CA PRO A 51 15.73 -15.81 -16.44
C PRO A 51 16.27 -14.54 -15.76
N LEU A 52 16.49 -14.61 -14.45
CA LEU A 52 16.97 -13.45 -13.67
C LEU A 52 18.42 -13.07 -13.98
N LYS A 53 19.20 -13.94 -14.61
CA LYS A 53 20.56 -13.63 -15.06
C LYS A 53 20.80 -14.25 -16.43
N VAL A 54 21.21 -13.43 -17.37
CA VAL A 54 21.60 -13.84 -18.72
C VAL A 54 22.99 -13.27 -19.01
N THR A 55 23.92 -14.15 -19.34
CA THR A 55 25.26 -13.77 -19.81
C THR A 55 25.38 -14.18 -21.27
N VAL A 56 25.63 -13.21 -22.14
CA VAL A 56 25.96 -13.45 -23.55
C VAL A 56 27.46 -13.27 -23.68
N ASP A 57 28.16 -14.35 -24.03
CA ASP A 57 29.62 -14.37 -24.11
C ASP A 57 30.16 -13.24 -25.00
N GLY A 58 31.01 -12.40 -24.42
CA GLY A 58 31.72 -11.32 -25.10
C GLY A 58 30.99 -9.98 -25.24
N VAL A 59 29.72 -9.86 -24.80
CA VAL A 59 28.92 -8.66 -25.12
C VAL A 59 28.23 -8.05 -23.89
N VAL A 60 27.36 -8.79 -23.18
CA VAL A 60 26.54 -8.22 -22.08
C VAL A 60 26.23 -9.29 -21.02
N THR A 61 26.28 -8.88 -19.74
CA THR A 61 25.60 -9.58 -18.65
C THR A 61 24.43 -8.73 -18.16
N MET A 62 23.23 -9.30 -18.13
CA MET A 62 22.05 -8.70 -17.51
C MET A 62 21.70 -9.50 -16.25
N ASP A 63 21.60 -8.83 -15.11
CA ASP A 63 21.21 -9.42 -13.81
C ASP A 63 20.06 -8.62 -13.20
N LEU A 64 18.92 -9.28 -13.03
CA LEU A 64 17.65 -8.72 -12.55
C LEU A 64 17.39 -9.06 -11.07
N ARG A 65 18.32 -9.73 -10.37
CA ARG A 65 18.13 -10.15 -8.98
C ARG A 65 17.93 -8.96 -8.03
N GLU A 66 18.68 -7.89 -8.24
CA GLU A 66 18.52 -6.67 -7.44
C GLU A 66 17.20 -5.94 -7.74
N ASN A 67 16.70 -6.02 -8.97
CA ASN A 67 15.39 -5.50 -9.32
C ASN A 67 14.29 -6.28 -8.59
N LEU A 68 14.38 -7.61 -8.57
CA LEU A 68 13.45 -8.46 -7.81
C LEU A 68 13.47 -8.10 -6.31
N ARG A 69 14.66 -7.99 -5.70
CA ARG A 69 14.81 -7.56 -4.30
C ARG A 69 14.26 -6.16 -4.04
N GLY A 70 14.39 -5.25 -5.01
CA GLY A 70 13.80 -3.92 -4.98
C GLY A 70 12.27 -3.98 -4.88
N ILE A 71 11.64 -4.75 -5.77
CA ILE A 71 10.19 -4.93 -5.79
C ILE A 71 9.69 -5.63 -4.52
N GLU A 72 10.40 -6.63 -4.01
CA GLU A 72 10.02 -7.32 -2.77
C GLU A 72 10.05 -6.38 -1.56
N ARG A 73 11.06 -5.51 -1.46
CA ARG A 73 11.10 -4.46 -0.43
C ARG A 73 9.99 -3.44 -0.59
N GLN A 74 9.70 -3.04 -1.83
CA GLN A 74 8.64 -2.09 -2.12
C GLN A 74 7.25 -2.65 -1.75
N ILE A 75 6.99 -3.93 -2.04
CA ILE A 75 5.76 -4.61 -1.60
C ILE A 75 5.62 -4.55 -0.08
N GLU A 76 6.71 -4.81 0.65
CA GLU A 76 6.68 -4.77 2.11
C GLU A 76 6.47 -3.34 2.65
N GLN A 77 7.08 -2.34 2.02
CA GLN A 77 6.81 -0.93 2.34
C GLN A 77 5.35 -0.55 2.12
N VAL A 78 4.75 -0.96 1.00
CA VAL A 78 3.34 -0.68 0.67
C VAL A 78 2.38 -1.35 1.66
N ARG A 79 2.72 -2.53 2.18
CA ARG A 79 1.90 -3.20 3.22
C ARG A 79 1.84 -2.39 4.51
N GLN A 80 2.94 -1.73 4.87
CA GLN A 80 3.07 -1.00 6.13
C GLN A 80 2.69 0.49 5.98
N ALA A 81 2.72 1.03 4.77
CA ALA A 81 2.41 2.42 4.52
C ALA A 81 0.93 2.72 4.81
N PRO A 82 0.61 3.86 5.47
CA PRO A 82 -0.77 4.32 5.60
C PRO A 82 -1.32 4.60 4.20
N ALA A 83 -2.40 3.90 3.87
CA ALA A 83 -3.09 4.08 2.60
C ALA A 83 -4.15 5.18 2.74
N PRO A 84 -4.44 5.93 1.67
CA PRO A 84 -5.38 7.04 1.69
C PRO A 84 -6.81 6.64 2.06
N ASP A 85 -7.14 5.37 1.94
CA ASP A 85 -8.45 4.78 2.23
C ASP A 85 -8.42 3.77 3.38
N ASP A 86 -7.31 3.70 4.12
CA ASP A 86 -7.26 2.95 5.37
C ASP A 86 -7.99 3.78 6.45
N PRO A 87 -9.07 3.28 7.05
CA PRO A 87 -9.62 3.90 8.25
C PRO A 87 -8.56 3.70 9.34
N GLY A 88 -7.76 4.74 9.61
CA GLY A 88 -6.59 4.62 10.47
C GLY A 88 -6.90 3.92 11.79
N ASP A 89 -6.08 2.94 12.15
CA ASP A 89 -6.00 2.45 13.52
C ASP A 89 -5.41 3.56 14.41
N GLY A 90 -6.25 4.51 14.83
CA GLY A 90 -5.95 5.64 15.72
C GLY A 90 -5.69 6.96 14.97
N GLU A 91 -6.39 8.06 15.16
CA GLU A 91 -7.30 8.49 16.22
C GLU A 91 -8.52 9.17 15.58
N GLY A 92 -9.70 8.90 16.13
CA GLY A 92 -10.94 9.56 15.74
C GLY A 92 -10.92 11.04 16.09
N GLU A 93 -10.49 11.88 15.15
CA GLU A 93 -10.97 13.25 15.06
C GLU A 93 -12.35 13.23 14.42
N GLY A 94 -13.41 13.06 15.22
CA GLY A 94 -14.78 13.33 14.75
C GLY A 94 -15.94 12.60 15.42
N GLU A 95 -15.71 11.70 16.36
CA GLU A 95 -16.81 11.09 17.12
C GLU A 95 -16.53 11.25 18.61
N ALA A 96 -17.32 12.12 19.27
CA ALA A 96 -17.27 12.34 20.70
C ALA A 96 -17.52 11.01 21.41
N ALA A 97 -16.46 10.32 21.80
CA ALA A 97 -16.53 9.11 22.61
C ALA A 97 -17.19 9.50 23.94
N MET A 98 -18.46 9.12 24.10
CA MET A 98 -19.19 9.33 25.34
C MET A 98 -18.61 8.40 26.41
N GLU A 99 -17.80 8.96 27.30
CA GLU A 99 -17.28 8.24 28.45
C GLU A 99 -18.33 8.28 29.59
N VAL A 100 -18.77 7.10 30.03
CA VAL A 100 -19.70 6.97 31.16
C VAL A 100 -18.89 6.71 32.43
N THR A 101 -19.00 7.62 33.40
CA THR A 101 -18.48 7.42 34.75
C THR A 101 -19.62 7.26 35.76
N TRP A 102 -19.44 6.36 36.70
CA TRP A 102 -20.44 6.06 37.73
C TRP A 102 -20.26 7.01 38.92
N LEU A 103 -21.30 7.77 39.27
CA LEU A 103 -21.27 8.63 40.44
C LEU A 103 -21.54 7.81 41.70
N VAL A 104 -20.59 7.78 42.63
CA VAL A 104 -20.74 7.10 43.93
C VAL A 104 -21.25 8.10 44.99
N PRO A 105 -22.27 7.76 45.81
CA PRO A 105 -22.80 8.67 46.81
C PRO A 105 -21.79 8.98 47.92
N ALA A 106 -21.59 10.28 48.19
CA ALA A 106 -20.76 10.74 49.29
C ALA A 106 -21.43 10.46 50.64
N ARG A 107 -20.86 9.52 51.43
CA ARG A 107 -21.31 9.27 52.80
C ARG A 107 -20.83 10.42 53.69
N ARG A 108 -21.76 11.27 54.15
CA ARG A 108 -21.49 12.21 55.24
C ARG A 108 -21.63 11.45 56.58
N TYR A 109 -20.52 11.25 57.28
CA TYR A 109 -20.56 10.90 58.70
C TYR A 109 -20.82 12.18 59.50
N ARG A 110 -21.68 12.06 60.51
CA ARG A 110 -22.12 13.13 61.40
C ARG A 110 -21.38 13.03 62.73
#